data_AF-A0A431LVW9-F1
#
_entry.id   AF-A0A431LVW9-F1
#
_cell.length_a   1.000
_cell.length_b   1.000
_cell.length_c   1.000
_cell.angle_alpha   90.00
_cell.angle_beta   90.00
_cell.angle_gamma   90.00
#
_symmetry.space_group_name_H-M   'P 1'
#
loop_
_entity.id
_entity.type
_entity.pdbx_description
1 polymer ?
#
loop_
_entity_poly.entity_id
_entity_poly.type
_entity_poly.pdbx_seq_one_letter_code
_entity_poly.pdbx_strand_id
1 'polypeptide(L)'
;RRSADPVGRLLLHLFHAASEENLRQSDAVCSALQLINHWQDVAVDMQKNVDGRIYLPLADLARFQVSEAQLREGRCDANFRALMKFQVDRARALMLQGAPLGRRLPGRIGLEIRAIVAGGLRILDKIEAADYDVFRHRPKLGALDWPRILLKAL
;
A
#
# COMPACT_ATOMS: atom_id res chain seq x y z
N ARG A 1 4.47 0.03 10.76
CA ARG A 1 5.35 0.13 11.95
C ARG A 1 5.26 -1.00 12.96
N ARG A 2 4.16 -1.22 13.70
CA ARG A 2 4.14 -2.26 14.76
C ARG A 2 3.73 -3.66 14.28
N SER A 3 3.11 -3.77 13.11
CA SER A 3 2.61 -5.03 12.57
C SER A 3 3.50 -5.60 11.45
N ALA A 4 3.72 -4.84 10.39
CA ALA A 4 4.40 -5.32 9.18
C ALA A 4 5.94 -5.23 9.26
N ASP A 5 6.47 -4.12 9.76
CA ASP A 5 7.92 -3.84 9.80
C ASP A 5 8.72 -4.91 10.55
N PRO A 6 8.28 -5.46 11.71
CA PRO A 6 9.03 -6.51 12.42
C PRO A 6 9.28 -7.74 11.56
N VAL A 7 8.33 -8.11 10.67
CA VAL A 7 8.47 -9.27 9.77
C VAL A 7 9.59 -9.04 8.76
N GLY A 8 9.63 -7.87 8.11
CA GLY A 8 10.68 -7.53 7.16
C GLY A 8 12.06 -7.48 7.81
N ARG A 9 12.16 -6.92 9.01
CA ARG A 9 13.40 -6.88 9.79
C ARG A 9 13.90 -8.29 10.15
N LEU A 10 13.02 -9.18 10.62
CA LEU A 10 13.36 -10.57 10.92
C LEU A 10 13.92 -11.30 9.70
N LEU A 11 13.30 -11.13 8.52
CA LEU A 11 13.79 -11.72 7.28
C LEU A 11 15.19 -11.21 6.91
N LEU A 12 15.44 -9.90 7.06
CA LEU A 12 16.78 -9.36 6.80
C LEU A 12 17.84 -9.90 7.77
N HIS A 13 17.49 -10.16 9.03
CA HIS A 13 18.40 -10.82 9.97
C HIS A 13 18.68 -12.27 9.58
N LEU A 14 17.64 -13.02 9.16
CA LEU A 14 17.77 -14.40 8.71
C LEU A 14 18.72 -14.53 7.49
N PHE A 15 18.70 -13.54 6.60
CA PHE A 15 19.57 -13.51 5.43
C PHE A 15 20.88 -12.74 5.64
N HIS A 16 21.24 -12.44 6.89
CA HIS A 16 22.45 -11.69 7.25
C HIS A 16 22.63 -10.37 6.47
N ALA A 17 21.53 -9.69 6.17
CA ALA A 17 21.48 -8.47 5.36
C ALA A 17 20.87 -7.28 6.13
N ALA A 18 20.84 -7.32 7.45
CA ALA A 18 20.22 -6.31 8.32
C ALA A 18 21.10 -5.07 8.57
N SER A 19 21.59 -4.41 7.51
CA SER A 19 22.18 -3.07 7.64
C SER A 19 21.11 -2.03 7.97
N GLU A 20 21.48 -0.91 8.59
CA GLU A 20 20.53 0.17 8.91
C GLU A 20 19.74 0.65 7.68
N GLU A 21 20.42 0.79 6.55
CA GLU A 21 19.79 1.18 5.29
C GLU A 21 18.82 0.11 4.77
N ASN A 22 19.17 -1.17 4.87
CA ASN A 22 18.28 -2.26 4.45
C ASN A 22 17.04 -2.34 5.35
N LEU A 23 17.21 -2.18 6.67
CA LEU A 23 16.11 -2.14 7.63
C LEU A 23 15.16 -0.98 7.32
N ARG A 24 15.70 0.23 7.09
CA ARG A 24 14.91 1.41 6.74
C ARG A 24 14.12 1.22 5.44
N GLN A 25 14.76 0.65 4.42
CA GLN A 25 14.10 0.37 3.14
C GLN A 25 13.05 -0.74 3.26
N SER A 26 13.31 -1.78 4.05
CA SER A 26 12.34 -2.84 4.34
C SER A 26 11.12 -2.30 5.08
N ASP A 27 11.33 -1.45 6.09
CA ASP A 27 10.24 -0.80 6.83
C ASP A 27 9.37 0.05 5.89
N ALA A 28 9.98 0.73 4.92
CA ALA A 28 9.27 1.51 3.92
C ALA A 28 8.39 0.63 3.01
N VAL A 29 8.91 -0.51 2.50
CA VAL A 29 8.10 -1.48 1.73
C VAL A 29 6.96 -2.05 2.57
N CYS A 30 7.26 -2.51 3.80
CA CYS A 30 6.26 -3.10 4.70
C CYS A 30 5.15 -2.09 5.05
N SER A 31 5.51 -0.85 5.35
CA SER A 31 4.55 0.21 5.64
C SER A 31 3.72 0.58 4.41
N ALA A 32 4.34 0.67 3.22
CA ALA A 32 3.63 0.93 1.98
C ALA A 32 2.59 -0.17 1.67
N LEU A 33 2.97 -1.45 1.79
CA LEU A 33 2.06 -2.57 1.62
C LEU A 33 0.86 -2.50 2.57
N GLN A 34 1.11 -2.18 3.84
CA GLN A 34 0.05 -2.09 4.82
C GLN A 34 -0.93 -0.94 4.49
N LEU A 35 -0.41 0.21 4.04
CA LEU A 35 -1.26 1.31 3.58
C LEU A 35 -2.08 0.91 2.35
N ILE A 36 -1.45 0.26 1.37
CA ILE A 36 -2.13 -0.23 0.16
C ILE A 36 -3.28 -1.18 0.52
N ASN A 37 -3.05 -2.13 1.44
CA ASN A 37 -4.10 -3.02 1.93
C ASN A 37 -5.27 -2.24 2.54
N HIS A 38 -4.99 -1.22 3.36
CA HIS A 38 -6.04 -0.37 3.93
C HIS A 38 -6.81 0.42 2.86
N TRP A 39 -6.15 0.91 1.82
CA TRP A 39 -6.81 1.62 0.71
C TRP A 39 -7.72 0.71 -0.12
N GLN A 40 -7.32 -0.55 -0.31
CA GLN A 40 -8.16 -1.55 -0.98
C GLN A 40 -9.40 -1.90 -0.16
N ASP A 41 -9.30 -1.82 1.17
CA ASP A 41 -10.29 -2.39 2.08
C ASP A 41 -11.19 -1.35 2.74
N VAL A 42 -11.13 -0.07 2.36
CA VAL A 42 -11.96 1.00 2.96
C VAL A 42 -13.43 0.60 3.10
N ALA A 43 -14.07 0.12 2.03
CA ALA A 43 -15.47 -0.33 2.09
C ALA A 43 -15.69 -1.55 2.98
N VAL A 44 -14.78 -2.53 2.91
CA VAL A 44 -14.87 -3.77 3.67
C VAL A 44 -14.69 -3.49 5.16
N ASP A 45 -13.74 -2.62 5.51
CA ASP A 45 -13.43 -2.25 6.89
C ASP A 45 -14.57 -1.44 7.52
N MET A 46 -15.26 -0.60 6.75
CA MET A 46 -16.48 0.07 7.22
C MET A 46 -17.64 -0.90 7.54
N GLN A 47 -17.64 -2.11 6.97
CA GLN A 47 -18.66 -3.14 7.24
C GLN A 47 -18.30 -4.06 8.43
N LYS A 48 -17.06 -3.99 8.95
CA LYS A 48 -16.51 -4.99 9.88
C LYS A 48 -17.00 -4.92 11.33
N ASN A 49 -17.97 -4.07 11.68
CA ASN A 49 -18.67 -3.98 12.98
C ASN A 49 -19.79 -2.91 12.89
N VAL A 50 -20.60 -2.75 13.95
CA VAL A 50 -21.68 -1.73 14.03
C VAL A 50 -21.17 -0.32 13.69
N ASP A 51 -19.98 0.05 14.20
CA ASP A 51 -19.40 1.38 13.98
C ASP A 51 -18.51 1.47 12.73
N GLY A 52 -18.12 0.32 12.16
CA GLY A 52 -17.08 0.20 11.14
C GLY A 52 -15.65 0.32 11.69
N ARG A 53 -14.65 0.16 10.82
CA ARG A 53 -13.23 0.38 11.14
C ARG A 53 -12.64 1.38 10.17
N ILE A 54 -12.03 2.45 10.69
CA ILE A 54 -11.40 3.51 9.90
C ILE A 54 -9.89 3.44 10.09
N TYR A 55 -9.17 3.11 9.01
CA TYR A 55 -7.70 3.14 8.98
C TYR A 55 -7.13 4.39 8.29
N LEU A 56 -7.99 5.22 7.68
CA LEU A 56 -7.62 6.55 7.20
C LEU A 56 -7.24 7.43 8.41
N PRO A 57 -6.09 8.13 8.39
CA PRO A 57 -5.72 9.04 9.46
C PRO A 57 -6.75 10.15 9.63
N LEU A 58 -7.20 10.36 10.88
CA LEU A 58 -8.23 11.35 11.22
C LEU A 58 -7.83 12.78 10.83
N ALA A 59 -6.53 13.11 10.95
CA ALA A 59 -6.02 14.40 10.52
C ALA A 59 -6.16 14.62 9.00
N ASP A 60 -5.98 13.56 8.20
CA ASP A 60 -6.15 13.62 6.75
C ASP A 60 -7.65 13.72 6.39
N LEU A 61 -8.52 12.97 7.08
CA LEU A 61 -9.98 13.11 6.93
C LEU A 61 -10.43 14.55 7.19
N ALA A 62 -9.99 15.16 8.28
CA ALA A 62 -10.29 16.55 8.60
C ALA A 62 -9.73 17.52 7.55
N ARG A 63 -8.47 17.34 7.14
CA ARG A 63 -7.80 18.16 6.12
C ARG A 63 -8.55 18.19 4.79
N PHE A 64 -9.08 17.05 4.36
CA PHE A 64 -9.83 16.92 3.11
C PHE A 64 -11.34 17.04 3.29
N GLN A 65 -11.82 17.39 4.49
CA GLN A 65 -13.24 17.57 4.79
C GLN A 65 -14.10 16.33 4.48
N VAL A 66 -13.57 15.14 4.76
CA VAL A 66 -14.26 13.86 4.62
C VAL A 66 -14.74 13.41 5.99
N SER A 67 -16.05 13.21 6.15
CA SER A 67 -16.64 12.78 7.43
C SER A 67 -16.72 11.25 7.54
N GLU A 68 -16.84 10.72 8.77
CA GLU A 68 -17.07 9.29 8.96
C GLU A 68 -18.41 8.82 8.35
N ALA A 69 -19.44 9.67 8.40
CA ALA A 69 -20.72 9.41 7.74
C ALA A 69 -20.55 9.24 6.23
N GLN A 70 -19.71 10.07 5.60
CA GLN A 70 -19.37 9.95 4.19
C GLN A 70 -18.72 8.60 3.86
N LEU A 71 -17.81 8.13 4.72
CA LEU A 71 -17.17 6.82 4.56
C LEU A 71 -18.19 5.68 4.70
N ARG A 72 -19.12 5.79 5.65
CA ARG A 72 -20.19 4.80 5.86
C ARG A 72 -21.17 4.74 4.69
N GLU A 73 -21.49 5.88 4.10
CA GLU A 73 -22.33 6.00 2.91
C GLU A 73 -21.62 5.55 1.62
N GLY A 74 -20.29 5.35 1.64
CA GLY A 74 -19.51 5.02 0.46
C GLY A 74 -19.53 6.13 -0.61
N ARG A 75 -19.58 7.39 -0.17
CA ARG A 75 -19.65 8.55 -1.06
C ARG A 75 -18.26 8.95 -1.56
N CYS A 76 -18.01 8.69 -2.84
CA CYS A 76 -16.78 9.00 -3.57
C CYS A 76 -16.91 10.34 -4.33
N ASP A 77 -16.95 11.44 -3.59
CA ASP A 77 -16.97 12.80 -4.14
C ASP A 77 -15.54 13.36 -4.35
N ALA A 78 -15.45 14.62 -4.78
CA ALA A 78 -14.17 15.27 -5.06
C ALA A 78 -13.24 15.32 -3.83
N ASN A 79 -13.79 15.52 -2.64
CA ASN A 79 -13.04 15.57 -1.38
C ASN A 79 -12.44 14.20 -1.04
N PHE A 80 -13.23 13.13 -1.18
CA PHE A 80 -12.73 11.77 -0.99
C PHE A 80 -11.67 11.39 -2.02
N ARG A 81 -11.86 11.75 -3.30
CA ARG A 81 -10.85 11.49 -4.35
C ARG A 81 -9.55 12.23 -4.07
N ALA A 82 -9.62 13.48 -3.62
CA ALA A 82 -8.44 14.26 -3.23
C ALA A 82 -7.70 13.62 -2.03
N LEU A 83 -8.45 13.17 -1.01
CA LEU A 83 -7.91 12.42 0.11
C LEU A 83 -7.21 11.13 -0.36
N MET A 84 -7.90 10.30 -1.14
CA MET A 84 -7.37 9.04 -1.61
C MET A 84 -6.14 9.23 -2.50
N LYS A 85 -6.14 10.26 -3.36
CA LYS A 85 -4.95 10.64 -4.13
C LYS A 85 -3.76 10.94 -3.23
N PHE A 86 -3.95 11.79 -2.21
CA PHE A 86 -2.89 12.11 -1.25
C PHE A 86 -2.33 10.85 -0.55
N GLN A 87 -3.21 9.92 -0.18
CA GLN A 87 -2.85 8.68 0.48
C GLN A 87 -2.17 7.66 -0.44
N VAL A 88 -2.58 7.60 -1.71
CA VAL A 88 -1.93 6.83 -2.76
C VAL A 88 -0.52 7.36 -3.02
N ASP A 89 -0.36 8.67 -3.15
CA ASP A 89 0.94 9.32 -3.37
C ASP A 89 1.90 9.02 -2.19
N ARG A 90 1.41 9.07 -0.96
CA ARG A 90 2.19 8.70 0.24
C ARG A 90 2.66 7.25 0.21
N ALA A 91 1.76 6.32 -0.10
CA ALA A 91 2.11 4.89 -0.20
C ALA A 91 3.09 4.63 -1.36
N ARG A 92 2.91 5.33 -2.49
CA ARG A 92 3.81 5.26 -3.65
C ARG A 92 5.22 5.72 -3.28
N ALA A 93 5.35 6.85 -2.59
CA ALA A 93 6.63 7.38 -2.15
C ALA A 93 7.38 6.40 -1.24
N LEU A 94 6.69 5.79 -0.26
CA LEU A 94 7.27 4.76 0.61
C LEU A 94 7.71 3.52 -0.17
N MET A 95 6.89 3.07 -1.12
CA MET A 95 7.23 1.91 -1.95
C MET A 95 8.48 2.17 -2.78
N LEU A 96 8.61 3.37 -3.36
CA LEU A 96 9.78 3.79 -4.13
C LEU A 96 11.02 3.99 -3.25
N GLN A 97 10.86 4.48 -2.02
CA GLN A 97 11.94 4.59 -1.04
C GLN A 97 12.53 3.22 -0.68
N GLY A 98 11.68 2.18 -0.62
CA GLY A 98 12.10 0.81 -0.35
C GLY A 98 12.60 0.03 -1.59
N ALA A 99 12.27 0.49 -2.80
CA ALA A 99 12.58 -0.21 -4.06
C ALA A 99 14.06 -0.61 -4.26
N PRO A 100 15.07 0.22 -3.88
CA PRO A 100 16.47 -0.16 -4.08
C PRO A 100 16.89 -1.44 -3.34
N LEU A 101 16.19 -1.81 -2.26
CA LEU A 101 16.49 -3.01 -1.48
C LEU A 101 16.45 -4.28 -2.34
N GLY A 102 15.46 -4.39 -3.22
CA GLY A 102 15.29 -5.56 -4.08
C GLY A 102 16.42 -5.74 -5.11
N ARG A 103 17.16 -4.69 -5.45
CA ARG A 103 18.36 -4.80 -6.30
C ARG A 103 19.63 -5.09 -5.49
N ARG A 104 19.66 -4.71 -4.22
CA ARG A 104 20.80 -4.93 -3.33
C ARG A 104 20.86 -6.36 -2.79
N LEU A 105 19.71 -6.98 -2.54
CA LEU A 105 19.66 -8.36 -2.07
C LEU A 105 19.83 -9.34 -3.25
N PRO A 106 20.68 -10.37 -3.11
CA PRO A 106 20.95 -11.31 -4.17
C PRO A 106 19.83 -12.34 -4.36
N GLY A 107 19.86 -12.98 -5.54
CA GLY A 107 19.07 -14.18 -5.83
C GLY A 107 17.56 -13.99 -5.67
N ARG A 108 16.91 -15.01 -5.10
CA ARG A 108 15.45 -15.12 -5.00
C ARG A 108 14.82 -14.03 -4.15
N ILE A 109 15.44 -13.65 -3.03
CA ILE A 109 14.87 -12.65 -2.09
C ILE A 109 14.82 -11.27 -2.75
N GLY A 110 15.88 -10.90 -3.47
CA GLY A 110 15.89 -9.66 -4.26
C GLY A 110 14.76 -9.64 -5.29
N LEU A 111 14.58 -10.75 -6.03
CA LEU A 111 13.50 -10.88 -7.00
C LEU A 111 12.11 -10.77 -6.36
N GLU A 112 11.89 -11.44 -5.22
CA GLU A 112 10.63 -11.36 -4.47
C GLU A 112 10.32 -9.93 -4.01
N ILE A 113 11.31 -9.19 -3.48
CA ILE A 113 11.12 -7.78 -3.11
C ILE A 113 10.79 -6.92 -4.33
N ARG A 114 11.47 -7.12 -5.47
CA ARG A 114 11.17 -6.37 -6.70
C ARG A 114 9.76 -6.67 -7.22
N ALA A 115 9.32 -7.93 -7.14
CA ALA A 115 7.95 -8.33 -7.48
C ALA A 115 6.92 -7.71 -6.52
N ILE A 116 7.20 -7.68 -5.22
CA ILE A 116 6.37 -7.00 -4.20
C ILE A 116 6.23 -5.51 -4.51
N VAL A 117 7.34 -4.83 -4.77
CA VAL A 117 7.37 -3.40 -5.12
C VAL A 117 6.57 -3.14 -6.40
N ALA A 118 6.80 -3.92 -7.45
CA ALA A 118 6.07 -3.79 -8.70
C ALA A 118 4.57 -4.08 -8.55
N GLY A 119 4.20 -5.10 -7.76
CA GLY A 119 2.81 -5.44 -7.46
C GLY A 119 2.10 -4.37 -6.64
N GLY A 120 2.75 -3.82 -5.62
CA GLY A 120 2.21 -2.72 -4.82
C GLY A 120 1.97 -1.45 -5.66
N LEU A 121 2.96 -1.05 -6.46
CA LEU A 121 2.81 0.05 -7.41
C LEU A 121 1.68 -0.20 -8.41
N ARG A 122 1.52 -1.46 -8.86
CA ARG A 122 0.43 -1.82 -9.77
C ARG A 122 -0.94 -1.69 -9.13
N ILE A 123 -1.11 -2.05 -7.86
CA ILE A 123 -2.37 -1.80 -7.14
C ILE A 123 -2.66 -0.31 -7.04
N LEU A 124 -1.66 0.52 -6.72
CA LEU A 124 -1.83 1.98 -6.68
C LEU A 124 -2.29 2.53 -8.05
N ASP A 125 -1.67 2.07 -9.15
CA ASP A 125 -2.11 2.43 -10.50
C ASP A 125 -3.57 2.00 -10.77
N LYS A 126 -4.04 0.89 -10.18
CA LYS A 126 -5.44 0.43 -10.32
C LYS A 126 -6.41 1.28 -9.50
N ILE A 127 -6.01 1.75 -8.33
CA ILE A 127 -6.80 2.72 -7.54
C ILE A 127 -6.98 4.00 -8.34
N GLU A 128 -5.90 4.54 -8.90
CA GLU A 128 -5.93 5.74 -9.74
C GLU A 128 -6.79 5.55 -11.00
N ALA A 129 -6.67 4.40 -11.67
CA ALA A 129 -7.47 4.09 -12.87
C ALA A 129 -8.98 3.92 -12.57
N ALA A 130 -9.34 3.57 -11.33
CA ALA A 130 -10.72 3.56 -10.85
C ALA A 130 -11.19 4.94 -10.36
N ASP A 131 -10.42 5.99 -10.67
CA ASP A 131 -10.63 7.36 -10.21
C ASP A 131 -10.78 7.44 -8.69
N TYR A 132 -10.02 6.59 -7.98
CA TYR A 132 -10.01 6.45 -6.53
C TYR A 132 -11.31 5.93 -5.89
N ASP A 133 -12.28 5.44 -6.67
CA ASP A 133 -13.51 4.85 -6.13
C ASP A 133 -13.31 3.41 -5.61
N VAL A 134 -12.62 3.33 -4.46
CA VAL A 134 -12.36 2.08 -3.74
C VAL A 134 -13.61 1.51 -3.04
N PHE A 135 -14.71 2.27 -2.99
CA PHE A 135 -15.96 1.77 -2.43
C PHE A 135 -16.65 0.77 -3.36
N ARG A 136 -16.64 1.08 -4.65
CA ARG A 136 -17.27 0.25 -5.70
C ARG A 136 -16.26 -0.66 -6.39
N HIS A 137 -14.99 -0.26 -6.44
CA HIS A 137 -13.94 -0.98 -7.13
C HIS A 137 -12.80 -1.33 -6.19
N ARG A 138 -12.90 -2.47 -5.50
CA ARG A 138 -11.78 -3.01 -4.72
C ARG A 138 -10.66 -3.46 -5.68
N PRO A 139 -9.51 -2.76 -5.74
CA PRO A 139 -8.45 -3.13 -6.65
C PRO A 139 -7.78 -4.42 -6.16
N LYS A 140 -7.55 -5.36 -7.08
CA LYS A 140 -6.82 -6.61 -6.81
C LYS A 140 -5.89 -6.90 -7.97
N LEU A 141 -4.78 -7.58 -7.73
CA LEU A 141 -3.97 -8.12 -8.82
C LEU A 141 -4.73 -9.29 -9.45
N GLY A 142 -4.83 -9.29 -10.78
CA GLY A 142 -5.36 -10.39 -11.57
C GLY A 142 -4.26 -11.06 -12.40
N ALA A 143 -4.62 -12.15 -13.09
CA ALA A 143 -3.68 -12.88 -13.95
C ALA A 143 -2.95 -11.98 -14.97
N LEU A 144 -3.68 -11.01 -15.54
CA LEU A 144 -3.16 -10.07 -16.54
C LEU A 144 -2.14 -9.05 -15.99
N ASP A 145 -2.06 -8.88 -14.67
CA ASP A 145 -1.10 -7.95 -14.07
C ASP A 145 0.31 -8.57 -13.97
N TRP A 146 0.41 -9.90 -13.92
CA TRP A 146 1.66 -10.63 -13.68
C TRP A 146 2.74 -10.43 -14.75
N PRO A 147 2.44 -10.44 -16.07
CA PRO A 147 3.46 -10.17 -17.08
C PRO A 147 4.14 -8.81 -16.87
N ARG A 148 3.36 -7.77 -16.55
CA ARG A 148 3.88 -6.42 -16.29
C ARG A 148 4.67 -6.35 -14.98
N ILE A 149 4.24 -7.07 -13.94
CA ILE A 149 4.96 -7.16 -12.67
C ILE A 149 6.31 -7.84 -12.85
N LEU A 150 6.32 -8.99 -13.55
CA LEU A 150 7.54 -9.75 -13.82
C LEU A 150 8.51 -8.94 -14.68
N LEU A 151 8.03 -8.26 -15.74
CA LEU A 151 8.87 -7.38 -16.56
C LEU A 151 9.53 -6.26 -15.75
N LYS A 152 8.83 -5.68 -14.77
CA LYS A 152 9.38 -4.65 -13.89
C LYS A 152 10.28 -5.22 -12.78
N ALA A 153 10.14 -6.50 -12.46
CA ALA A 153 10.86 -7.16 -11.39
C ALA A 153 12.15 -7.85 -11.85
N LEU A 154 12.29 -8.13 -13.15
CA LEU A 154 13.53 -8.59 -13.78
C LEU A 154 14.43 -7.39 -14.08
#